data_AF-A0A318SA56-F1
#
_entry.id   AF-A0A318SA56-F1
#
_cell.length_a   1.000
_cell.length_b   1.000
_cell.length_c   1.000
_cell.angle_alpha   90.00
_cell.angle_beta   90.00
_cell.angle_gamma   90.00
#
_symmetry.space_group_name_H-M   'P 1'
#
loop_
_entity.id
_entity.type
_entity.pdbx_description
1 polymer ?
#
loop_
_entity_poly.entity_id
_entity_poly.type
_entity_poly.pdbx_seq_one_letter_code
_entity_poly.pdbx_strand_id
1 'polypeptide(L)'
;MSLFPARARLLPSLGLAVLTLTLAACGQQGVPSAPIAKTPTATIDSVYDGTDRSWALAAPEARVVDKTVRAQLVNGNSDLSAEPFVTATNGWGPVERDKSNGEWAAGDGRVLTIGGQTFAKGIGTHAGSTVTFNLGAKCTTFTGGVGIDDEVGSLGSAVFQIYGNGVKLYDSGVVRGTDLVKTFSVNVSGVNELKLVVTDAGDGVNYDHADWVNTVLGNCNVTPSTTIQYSGPIVIKQGGTYTGNWESLNPDVPAVSVQTDQPVTIVNSNIRGRGDLIRGWWMDLTVRNTNGYGLNPNRYDLHAGRFVAAENLKNLVLENNLLDNTGGIYINVFNGSAAAGQTVKILRNKVKNINGRKSDGANGYLNTGYYLQFVQMSKVRDIANAEIGWNEVINEPNKSFLEENINLYATSGTAASPIRIHDNFIKGAYAINPSTNTQYSGGGILVGDGSMDGPGSVGAYVDVYRNQVVSTSNQAYAISGGHDHRFFENRAVSSGRLPDGSIIAAQNVGAYVWDAMNGAGVGIWYNNTLRDNLIGWTRINSAGTTWFNNYWLPSCTTALCYNNQNWSGAVTLDTEAQEYQVWLNKLTQNGVAVGPR
;
A
#
# COMPACT_ATOMS: atom_id res chain seq x y z
N MET A 1 -53.62 -19.22 29.84
CA MET A 1 -53.45 -20.64 30.26
C MET A 1 -54.26 -21.52 29.31
N SER A 2 -53.87 -22.80 29.17
CA SER A 2 -54.44 -23.86 28.29
C SER A 2 -54.56 -23.54 26.79
N LEU A 3 -53.79 -24.10 25.86
CA LEU A 3 -53.49 -25.52 25.49
C LEU A 3 -54.50 -26.15 24.50
N PHE A 4 -53.93 -26.75 23.45
CA PHE A 4 -54.56 -27.40 22.29
C PHE A 4 -55.26 -28.73 22.61
N PRO A 5 -56.10 -29.23 21.68
CA PRO A 5 -56.13 -30.63 21.29
C PRO A 5 -55.44 -30.85 19.92
N ALA A 6 -54.73 -31.96 19.78
CA ALA A 6 -54.00 -32.32 18.56
C ALA A 6 -54.87 -33.11 17.55
N ARG A 7 -54.58 -32.96 16.26
CA ARG A 7 -54.87 -33.99 15.23
C ARG A 7 -53.71 -34.11 14.25
N ALA A 8 -53.14 -35.30 14.16
CA ALA A 8 -52.16 -35.66 13.14
C ALA A 8 -52.84 -36.05 11.82
N ARG A 9 -52.19 -35.75 10.69
CA ARG A 9 -52.34 -36.47 9.41
C ARG A 9 -51.07 -36.33 8.58
N LEU A 10 -50.81 -37.33 7.73
CA LEU A 10 -49.51 -37.57 7.11
C LEU A 10 -49.20 -36.66 5.92
N LEU A 11 -47.89 -36.52 5.65
CA LEU A 11 -47.31 -35.94 4.44
C LEU A 11 -47.75 -36.67 3.16
N PRO A 12 -47.67 -35.98 2.02
CA PRO A 12 -46.86 -36.47 0.91
C PRO A 12 -45.71 -35.52 0.57
N SER A 13 -44.61 -36.12 0.11
CA SER A 13 -43.37 -35.43 -0.29
C SER A 13 -43.51 -34.71 -1.64
N LEU A 14 -43.14 -33.43 -1.67
CA LEU A 14 -42.71 -32.72 -2.88
C LEU A 14 -41.66 -31.68 -2.47
N GLY A 15 -40.39 -31.98 -2.76
CA GLY A 15 -39.26 -31.12 -2.42
C GLY A 15 -39.17 -29.94 -3.37
N LEU A 16 -39.57 -28.76 -2.91
CA LEU A 16 -39.31 -27.50 -3.62
C LEU A 16 -37.98 -26.91 -3.11
N ALA A 17 -36.91 -27.05 -3.90
CA ALA A 17 -35.59 -26.52 -3.54
C ALA A 17 -35.56 -25.00 -3.68
N VAL A 18 -35.82 -24.30 -2.57
CA VAL A 18 -35.59 -22.86 -2.44
C VAL A 18 -34.08 -22.61 -2.37
N LEU A 19 -33.53 -21.97 -3.41
CA LEU A 19 -32.10 -21.67 -3.48
C LEU A 19 -31.80 -20.30 -2.84
N THR A 20 -31.63 -20.27 -1.52
CA THR A 20 -31.05 -19.10 -0.82
C THR A 20 -29.53 -19.19 -0.83
N LEU A 21 -28.85 -18.33 -1.60
CA LEU A 21 -27.42 -18.06 -1.41
C LEU A 21 -27.24 -16.82 -0.54
N THR A 22 -26.61 -16.98 0.61
CA THR A 22 -26.12 -15.89 1.46
C THR A 22 -24.60 -15.80 1.38
N LEU A 23 -24.06 -14.60 1.13
CA LEU A 23 -22.64 -14.30 1.28
C LEU A 23 -22.19 -14.52 2.74
N ALA A 24 -21.13 -15.31 2.94
CA ALA A 24 -20.25 -15.28 4.12
C ALA A 24 -18.90 -15.95 3.81
N ALA A 25 -17.84 -15.55 4.52
CA ALA A 25 -16.46 -15.87 4.20
C ALA A 25 -15.92 -17.21 4.76
N CYS A 26 -14.69 -17.55 4.32
CA CYS A 26 -13.75 -18.55 4.87
C CYS A 26 -14.05 -20.05 4.67
N GLY A 27 -13.02 -20.80 4.25
CA GLY A 27 -12.96 -22.27 4.40
C GLY A 27 -12.34 -23.00 3.19
N GLN A 28 -11.20 -23.65 3.41
CA GLN A 28 -10.58 -24.56 2.44
C GLN A 28 -11.34 -25.90 2.35
N GLN A 29 -11.46 -26.52 1.17
CA GLN A 29 -10.66 -27.70 0.81
C GLN A 29 -11.00 -28.26 -0.60
N GLY A 30 -9.95 -28.66 -1.34
CA GLY A 30 -9.94 -29.76 -2.32
C GLY A 30 -10.88 -29.72 -3.53
N VAL A 31 -10.39 -29.22 -4.67
CA VAL A 31 -10.96 -29.55 -6.00
C VAL A 31 -10.14 -30.70 -6.63
N PRO A 32 -10.74 -31.74 -7.25
CA PRO A 32 -10.01 -32.92 -7.72
C PRO A 32 -9.13 -32.66 -8.95
N SER A 33 -7.99 -33.35 -9.02
CA SER A 33 -7.09 -33.35 -10.17
C SER A 33 -7.58 -34.27 -11.30
N ALA A 34 -7.59 -33.76 -12.53
CA ALA A 34 -7.84 -34.53 -13.76
C ALA A 34 -6.51 -34.97 -14.43
N PRO A 35 -6.50 -36.05 -15.24
CA PRO A 35 -5.29 -36.85 -15.47
C PRO A 35 -4.33 -36.31 -16.53
N ILE A 36 -3.05 -36.68 -16.35
CA ILE A 36 -1.91 -36.32 -17.21
C ILE A 36 -1.92 -37.17 -18.51
N ALA A 37 -1.77 -36.51 -19.66
CA ALA A 37 -1.44 -37.14 -20.94
C ALA A 37 0.00 -36.81 -21.37
N LYS A 38 0.69 -37.76 -22.01
CA LYS A 38 2.14 -37.68 -22.31
C LYS A 38 2.47 -36.90 -23.59
N THR A 39 3.62 -36.22 -23.57
CA THR A 39 4.27 -35.49 -24.67
C THR A 39 4.83 -36.39 -25.78
N PRO A 40 5.06 -35.83 -26.99
CA PRO A 40 6.32 -36.04 -27.70
C PRO A 40 6.98 -34.72 -28.19
N THR A 41 8.27 -34.81 -28.57
CA THR A 41 9.27 -33.72 -28.54
C THR A 41 9.76 -33.24 -29.92
N ALA A 42 10.11 -31.94 -30.07
CA ALA A 42 11.11 -31.35 -30.99
C ALA A 42 11.11 -29.79 -30.85
N THR A 43 12.10 -29.12 -30.22
CA THR A 43 13.31 -28.46 -30.83
C THR A 43 12.97 -27.46 -31.95
N ILE A 44 13.37 -26.18 -31.95
CA ILE A 44 14.38 -25.36 -31.21
C ILE A 44 13.89 -23.86 -31.36
N ASP A 45 14.24 -22.82 -30.59
CA ASP A 45 15.49 -22.42 -29.89
C ASP A 45 15.23 -21.51 -28.64
N SER A 46 16.29 -20.95 -28.06
CA SER A 46 16.40 -19.85 -27.07
C SER A 46 15.42 -19.86 -25.88
N VAL A 47 15.76 -20.65 -24.86
CA VAL A 47 15.20 -20.56 -23.50
C VAL A 47 16.31 -20.15 -22.53
N TYR A 48 16.06 -19.08 -21.77
CA TYR A 48 16.86 -18.74 -20.58
C TYR A 48 16.54 -19.77 -19.48
N ASP A 49 17.55 -20.54 -19.05
CA ASP A 49 17.33 -21.78 -18.28
C ASP A 49 16.99 -21.59 -16.79
N GLY A 50 17.04 -20.36 -16.30
CA GLY A 50 16.59 -20.01 -14.95
C GLY A 50 17.43 -20.58 -13.82
N THR A 51 18.68 -21.00 -14.06
CA THR A 51 19.59 -21.42 -12.99
C THR A 51 20.65 -20.37 -12.66
N ASP A 52 20.35 -19.55 -11.66
CA ASP A 52 21.40 -19.02 -10.78
C ASP A 52 22.07 -20.22 -10.06
N ARG A 53 23.40 -20.18 -9.97
CA ARG A 53 24.23 -21.18 -9.27
C ARG A 53 25.02 -20.58 -8.12
N SER A 54 24.43 -19.64 -7.39
CA SER A 54 24.77 -19.43 -5.99
C SER A 54 24.02 -20.43 -5.08
N TRP A 55 24.76 -20.98 -4.12
CA TRP A 55 24.44 -22.15 -3.30
C TRP A 55 23.68 -21.77 -2.03
N ALA A 56 23.13 -22.77 -1.33
CA ALA A 56 21.99 -22.57 -0.43
C ALA A 56 22.33 -22.46 1.07
N LEU A 57 21.53 -21.63 1.76
CA LEU A 57 21.17 -21.62 3.19
C LEU A 57 22.18 -21.12 4.24
N ALA A 58 21.87 -19.97 4.85
CA ALA A 58 21.71 -19.85 6.31
C ALA A 58 20.81 -18.65 6.72
N ALA A 59 19.83 -18.91 7.61
CA ALA A 59 19.05 -17.96 8.44
C ALA A 59 18.17 -16.86 7.78
N PRO A 60 17.07 -16.42 8.43
CA PRO A 60 16.24 -15.33 7.95
C PRO A 60 16.81 -13.96 8.34
N GLU A 61 17.06 -13.09 7.36
CA GLU A 61 17.50 -11.71 7.61
C GLU A 61 16.50 -10.94 8.47
N ALA A 62 16.94 -10.52 9.65
CA ALA A 62 16.15 -9.65 10.52
C ALA A 62 16.13 -8.24 9.95
N ARG A 63 14.96 -7.79 9.45
CA ARG A 63 14.73 -6.40 9.08
C ARG A 63 14.74 -5.51 10.33
N VAL A 64 15.92 -5.08 10.75
CA VAL A 64 16.12 -4.19 11.90
C VAL A 64 15.58 -2.80 11.57
N VAL A 65 14.31 -2.57 11.92
CA VAL A 65 13.82 -1.21 12.19
C VAL A 65 14.23 -0.89 13.61
N ASP A 66 15.24 -0.06 13.76
CA ASP A 66 15.72 0.38 15.08
C ASP A 66 14.63 1.22 15.76
N LYS A 67 13.92 0.60 16.71
CA LYS A 67 12.82 1.23 17.46
C LYS A 67 13.32 2.19 18.55
N THR A 68 14.64 2.30 18.73
CA THR A 68 15.29 2.99 19.86
C THR A 68 16.03 4.25 19.44
N VAL A 69 16.57 4.31 18.22
CA VAL A 69 17.18 5.52 17.68
C VAL A 69 16.11 6.50 17.20
N ARG A 70 15.91 7.59 17.96
CA ARG A 70 15.19 8.78 17.47
C ARG A 70 16.04 9.45 16.39
N ALA A 71 15.41 10.07 15.38
CA ALA A 71 16.13 10.86 14.37
C ALA A 71 17.05 11.90 15.04
N GLN A 72 18.32 11.93 14.65
CA GLN A 72 19.38 12.62 15.39
C GLN A 72 19.93 13.86 14.70
N LEU A 73 19.54 14.14 13.44
CA LEU A 73 20.05 15.28 12.67
C LEU A 73 20.16 16.54 13.53
N VAL A 74 21.38 16.99 13.77
CA VAL A 74 21.68 18.24 14.48
C VAL A 74 21.89 19.39 13.50
N ASN A 75 21.80 20.63 13.99
CA ASN A 75 22.19 21.80 13.21
C ASN A 75 23.71 21.83 13.00
N GLY A 76 24.15 22.14 11.78
CA GLY A 76 25.56 22.10 11.41
C GLY A 76 25.97 20.73 10.87
N ASN A 77 26.80 19.99 11.61
CA ASN A 77 27.31 18.69 11.18
C ASN A 77 26.69 17.57 12.03
N SER A 78 26.02 16.61 11.40
CA SER A 78 25.48 15.39 12.03
C SER A 78 26.29 14.15 11.65
N ASP A 79 26.42 13.21 12.57
CA ASP A 79 27.06 11.91 12.35
C ASP A 79 26.05 10.93 11.75
N LEU A 80 26.33 10.39 10.57
CA LEU A 80 25.42 9.46 9.89
C LEU A 80 25.31 8.13 10.64
N SER A 81 26.36 7.69 11.37
CA SER A 81 26.28 6.47 12.18
C SER A 81 25.32 6.59 13.36
N ALA A 82 24.90 7.81 13.73
CA ALA A 82 23.88 8.07 14.74
C ALA A 82 22.45 8.12 14.16
N GLU A 83 22.27 8.23 12.83
CA GLU A 83 20.93 8.36 12.24
C GLU A 83 20.21 7.01 12.12
N PRO A 84 18.88 6.96 12.34
CA PRO A 84 18.11 5.72 12.23
C PRO A 84 18.09 5.20 10.79
N PHE A 85 18.35 3.90 10.62
CA PHE A 85 18.21 3.24 9.33
C PHE A 85 16.72 3.14 8.96
N VAL A 86 16.36 3.65 7.79
CA VAL A 86 15.02 3.45 7.18
C VAL A 86 14.88 1.99 6.73
N THR A 87 15.95 1.46 6.14
CA THR A 87 16.17 0.05 5.82
C THR A 87 17.66 -0.24 5.86
N ALA A 88 18.03 -1.44 6.27
CA ALA A 88 19.38 -1.98 6.13
C ALA A 88 19.28 -3.44 5.63
N THR A 89 20.15 -3.81 4.70
CA THR A 89 20.41 -5.18 4.23
C THR A 89 21.93 -5.35 4.14
N ASN A 90 22.42 -6.57 4.27
CA ASN A 90 23.86 -6.87 4.32
C ASN A 90 24.10 -8.25 3.69
N GLY A 91 25.21 -8.45 2.98
CA GLY A 91 25.49 -9.78 2.41
C GLY A 91 25.88 -10.84 3.44
N TRP A 92 26.36 -10.42 4.61
CA TRP A 92 26.72 -11.29 5.72
C TRP A 92 26.55 -10.57 7.05
N GLY A 93 25.90 -11.20 8.03
CA GLY A 93 25.68 -10.61 9.35
C GLY A 93 24.81 -9.34 9.38
N PRO A 94 24.56 -8.79 10.58
CA PRO A 94 23.93 -7.48 10.73
C PRO A 94 24.85 -6.32 10.25
N VAL A 95 24.22 -5.20 9.89
CA VAL A 95 24.92 -3.91 9.72
C VAL A 95 25.23 -3.34 11.10
N GLU A 96 26.49 -3.02 11.34
CA GLU A 96 27.01 -2.60 12.64
C GLU A 96 27.22 -1.08 12.71
N ARG A 97 27.02 -0.49 13.90
CA ARG A 97 27.25 0.94 14.16
C ARG A 97 28.50 1.11 15.01
N ASP A 98 29.39 2.00 14.56
CA ASP A 98 30.68 2.32 15.19
C ASP A 98 31.59 1.09 15.41
N LYS A 99 31.36 0.04 14.61
CA LYS A 99 31.97 -1.29 14.68
C LYS A 99 32.08 -1.91 13.28
N SER A 100 33.09 -2.76 13.05
CA SER A 100 33.21 -3.59 11.83
C SER A 100 32.07 -4.60 11.72
N ASN A 101 31.91 -5.28 10.58
CA ASN A 101 30.98 -6.40 10.46
C ASN A 101 31.52 -7.63 11.22
N GLY A 102 30.91 -8.01 12.34
CA GLY A 102 31.44 -9.03 13.25
C GLY A 102 30.98 -10.47 13.04
N GLU A 103 30.49 -10.80 11.83
CA GLU A 103 29.95 -12.11 11.42
C GLU A 103 28.46 -12.34 11.74
N TRP A 104 28.07 -12.73 12.97
CA TRP A 104 26.79 -13.45 13.18
C TRP A 104 25.76 -12.75 14.07
N ALA A 105 26.17 -11.95 15.05
CA ALA A 105 25.30 -11.41 16.09
C ALA A 105 25.39 -9.88 16.17
N ALA A 106 24.28 -9.21 16.46
CA ALA A 106 24.30 -7.75 16.56
C ALA A 106 25.24 -7.28 17.70
N GLY A 107 26.20 -6.42 17.37
CA GLY A 107 27.18 -5.83 18.28
C GLY A 107 28.46 -6.63 18.51
N ASP A 108 28.69 -7.75 17.81
CA ASP A 108 29.93 -8.55 17.95
C ASP A 108 31.14 -7.95 17.21
N GLY A 109 30.90 -7.04 16.25
CA GLY A 109 31.90 -6.31 15.47
C GLY A 109 33.02 -5.64 16.27
N ARG A 110 34.21 -5.53 15.66
CA ARG A 110 35.41 -4.94 16.28
C ARG A 110 35.44 -3.42 16.11
N VAL A 111 36.53 -2.77 16.54
CA VAL A 111 36.78 -1.37 16.18
C VAL A 111 37.05 -1.32 14.68
N LEU A 112 36.35 -0.44 13.97
CA LEU A 112 36.53 -0.16 12.52
C LEU A 112 38.01 0.13 12.22
N THR A 113 38.62 -0.58 11.28
CA THR A 113 40.06 -0.48 10.97
C THR A 113 40.33 -0.53 9.47
N ILE A 114 40.98 0.50 8.90
CA ILE A 114 41.31 0.52 7.46
C ILE A 114 42.77 0.97 7.26
N GLY A 115 43.59 0.13 6.64
CA GLY A 115 44.97 0.46 6.30
C GLY A 115 45.84 0.75 7.53
N GLY A 116 45.56 0.06 8.64
CA GLY A 116 46.21 0.23 9.94
C GLY A 116 45.70 1.44 10.76
N GLN A 117 44.65 2.13 10.33
CA GLN A 117 44.04 3.25 11.04
C GLN A 117 42.73 2.84 11.72
N THR A 118 42.57 3.16 13.01
CA THR A 118 41.35 2.90 13.77
C THR A 118 40.36 4.07 13.66
N PHE A 119 39.07 3.76 13.50
CA PHE A 119 37.98 4.74 13.45
C PHE A 119 36.98 4.52 14.59
N ALA A 120 36.66 5.58 15.32
CA ALA A 120 35.72 5.53 16.44
C ALA A 120 34.25 5.65 16.00
N LYS A 121 34.01 6.02 14.74
CA LYS A 121 32.69 6.34 14.19
C LYS A 121 32.54 5.83 12.76
N GLY A 122 31.43 5.16 12.49
CA GLY A 122 31.15 4.62 11.17
C GLY A 122 30.07 3.54 11.13
N ILE A 123 29.99 2.85 10.02
CA ILE A 123 29.02 1.77 9.75
C ILE A 123 29.79 0.60 9.13
N GLY A 124 29.86 -0.52 9.85
CA GLY A 124 30.43 -1.77 9.36
C GLY A 124 29.39 -2.55 8.56
N THR A 125 29.76 -2.95 7.35
CA THR A 125 28.90 -3.70 6.42
C THR A 125 29.67 -4.85 5.79
N HIS A 126 29.00 -5.64 4.97
CA HIS A 126 29.60 -6.63 4.09
C HIS A 126 29.17 -6.33 2.65
N ALA A 127 29.93 -6.70 1.61
CA ALA A 127 29.45 -6.54 0.24
C ALA A 127 28.13 -7.28 -0.01
N GLY A 128 27.30 -6.70 -0.88
CA GLY A 128 25.87 -7.05 -1.00
C GLY A 128 24.95 -6.19 -0.11
N SER A 129 25.50 -5.16 0.57
CA SER A 129 24.74 -4.32 1.50
C SER A 129 24.04 -3.13 0.87
N THR A 130 22.94 -2.72 1.53
CA THR A 130 22.32 -1.42 1.31
C THR A 130 21.84 -0.82 2.62
N VAL A 131 22.12 0.47 2.87
CA VAL A 131 21.69 1.19 4.07
C VAL A 131 21.05 2.53 3.68
N THR A 132 19.80 2.74 4.09
CA THR A 132 18.99 3.89 3.66
C THR A 132 18.67 4.82 4.84
N PHE A 133 18.76 6.13 4.60
CA PHE A 133 18.52 7.20 5.58
C PHE A 133 17.56 8.24 5.02
N ASN A 134 16.76 8.86 5.89
CA ASN A 134 15.91 9.99 5.54
C ASN A 134 16.56 11.31 5.99
N LEU A 135 17.07 12.08 5.04
CA LEU A 135 17.66 13.40 5.29
C LEU A 135 16.61 14.53 5.25
N GLY A 136 15.45 14.28 4.65
CA GLY A 136 14.37 15.26 4.50
C GLY A 136 14.77 16.59 3.84
N ALA A 137 15.75 16.57 2.93
CA ALA A 137 16.35 17.74 2.28
C ALA A 137 17.00 18.77 3.23
N LYS A 138 17.40 18.36 4.45
CA LYS A 138 17.90 19.28 5.48
C LYS A 138 19.39 19.60 5.40
N CYS A 139 20.21 18.73 4.80
CA CYS A 139 21.66 18.86 4.72
C CYS A 139 22.11 19.12 3.28
N THR A 140 23.31 19.66 3.06
CA THR A 140 23.81 19.99 1.71
C THR A 140 25.07 19.24 1.31
N THR A 141 25.83 18.71 2.26
CA THR A 141 27.02 17.89 2.00
C THR A 141 26.97 16.56 2.76
N PHE A 142 27.58 15.53 2.20
CA PHE A 142 27.86 14.27 2.88
C PHE A 142 29.31 13.86 2.60
N THR A 143 30.08 13.62 3.67
CA THR A 143 31.53 13.35 3.62
C THR A 143 31.87 12.13 4.45
N GLY A 144 32.95 11.43 4.13
CA GLY A 144 33.45 10.32 4.94
C GLY A 144 34.63 9.61 4.30
N GLY A 145 34.96 8.43 4.81
CA GLY A 145 35.90 7.48 4.22
C GLY A 145 35.23 6.12 3.97
N VAL A 146 35.81 5.35 3.06
CA VAL A 146 35.47 3.95 2.81
C VAL A 146 36.71 3.07 2.71
N GLY A 147 36.58 1.80 3.05
CA GLY A 147 37.65 0.81 2.93
C GLY A 147 37.18 -0.60 3.28
N ILE A 148 37.99 -1.59 2.94
CA ILE A 148 37.85 -2.95 3.48
C ILE A 148 38.47 -2.96 4.88
N ASP A 149 37.85 -3.66 5.84
CA ASP A 149 38.36 -3.72 7.22
C ASP A 149 39.66 -4.55 7.29
N ASP A 150 40.64 -4.12 8.09
CA ASP A 150 41.94 -4.78 8.24
C ASP A 150 41.83 -6.23 8.77
N GLU A 151 40.70 -6.63 9.39
CA GLU A 151 40.50 -7.96 9.95
C GLU A 151 40.45 -9.09 8.92
N VAL A 152 40.15 -8.78 7.66
CA VAL A 152 40.22 -9.71 6.53
C VAL A 152 41.56 -9.68 5.79
N GLY A 153 42.46 -8.74 6.16
CA GLY A 153 43.74 -8.52 5.49
C GLY A 153 43.56 -8.26 3.99
N SER A 154 44.45 -8.79 3.15
CA SER A 154 44.47 -8.51 1.71
C SER A 154 43.43 -9.29 0.87
N LEU A 155 42.39 -9.87 1.49
CA LEU A 155 41.47 -10.80 0.83
C LEU A 155 40.22 -10.13 0.23
N GLY A 156 39.67 -9.11 0.89
CA GLY A 156 38.42 -8.43 0.47
C GLY A 156 38.59 -7.41 -0.66
N SER A 157 37.52 -7.21 -1.42
CA SER A 157 37.43 -6.45 -2.68
C SER A 157 36.01 -5.90 -2.88
N ALA A 158 35.78 -4.59 -2.77
CA ALA A 158 34.43 -4.02 -2.85
C ALA A 158 34.34 -2.70 -3.62
N VAL A 159 33.11 -2.33 -4.03
CA VAL A 159 32.77 -1.02 -4.62
C VAL A 159 31.71 -0.34 -3.78
N PHE A 160 32.07 0.83 -3.23
CA PHE A 160 31.21 1.67 -2.42
C PHE A 160 30.51 2.72 -3.31
N GLN A 161 29.19 2.82 -3.18
CA GLN A 161 28.36 3.75 -3.95
C GLN A 161 27.41 4.52 -3.05
N ILE A 162 27.18 5.79 -3.38
CA ILE A 162 26.23 6.65 -2.67
C ILE A 162 25.17 7.10 -3.65
N TYR A 163 23.89 6.97 -3.28
CA TYR A 163 22.74 7.42 -4.06
C TYR A 163 21.93 8.44 -3.26
N GLY A 164 21.43 9.48 -3.93
CA GLY A 164 20.47 10.45 -3.38
C GLY A 164 19.19 10.46 -4.21
N ASN A 165 18.04 10.22 -3.60
CA ASN A 165 16.74 10.09 -4.28
C ASN A 165 16.79 9.10 -5.48
N GLY A 166 17.57 8.01 -5.37
CA GLY A 166 17.79 7.03 -6.44
C GLY A 166 18.84 7.38 -7.50
N VAL A 167 19.41 8.59 -7.49
CA VAL A 167 20.48 9.01 -8.44
C VAL A 167 21.85 8.75 -7.82
N LYS A 168 22.77 8.11 -8.55
CA LYS A 168 24.14 7.86 -8.07
C LYS A 168 24.91 9.19 -7.96
N LEU A 169 25.45 9.46 -6.77
CA LEU A 169 26.24 10.65 -6.42
C LEU A 169 27.74 10.36 -6.28
N TYR A 170 28.10 9.13 -5.93
CA TYR A 170 29.49 8.68 -5.79
C TYR A 170 29.63 7.20 -6.19
N ASP A 171 30.80 6.88 -6.71
CA ASP A 171 31.28 5.52 -6.96
C ASP A 171 32.77 5.50 -6.63
N SER A 172 33.21 4.58 -5.76
CA SER A 172 34.62 4.47 -5.41
C SER A 172 35.45 3.75 -6.49
N GLY A 173 34.82 3.02 -7.41
CA GLY A 173 35.50 1.90 -8.08
C GLY A 173 35.94 0.82 -7.08
N VAL A 174 36.72 -0.15 -7.54
CA VAL A 174 37.21 -1.25 -6.69
C VAL A 174 38.19 -0.74 -5.63
N VAL A 175 37.92 -1.08 -4.38
CA VAL A 175 38.76 -0.86 -3.19
C VAL A 175 39.11 -2.23 -2.62
N ARG A 176 40.38 -2.45 -2.25
CA ARG A 176 40.91 -3.73 -1.76
C ARG A 176 41.37 -3.63 -0.31
N GLY A 177 41.48 -4.77 0.38
CA GLY A 177 42.07 -4.89 1.73
C GLY A 177 43.56 -4.52 1.88
N THR A 178 44.19 -3.95 0.84
CA THR A 178 45.54 -3.34 0.91
C THR A 178 45.52 -1.83 0.65
N ASP A 179 44.37 -1.25 0.33
CA ASP A 179 44.23 0.17 0.06
C ASP A 179 44.10 0.97 1.37
N LEU A 180 44.61 2.20 1.37
CA LEU A 180 44.34 3.15 2.46
C LEU A 180 42.91 3.70 2.35
N VAL A 181 42.36 4.18 3.48
CA VAL A 181 41.03 4.81 3.54
C VAL A 181 40.79 5.80 2.41
N LYS A 182 39.74 5.56 1.63
CA LYS A 182 39.38 6.39 0.47
C LYS A 182 38.31 7.38 0.87
N THR A 183 38.66 8.67 0.90
CA THR A 183 37.73 9.73 1.32
C THR A 183 36.80 10.19 0.19
N PHE A 184 35.61 10.64 0.56
CA PHE A 184 34.60 11.16 -0.36
C PHE A 184 33.95 12.44 0.18
N SER A 185 33.39 13.23 -0.74
CA SER A 185 32.56 14.40 -0.44
C SER A 185 31.55 14.58 -1.58
N VAL A 186 30.25 14.50 -1.27
CA VAL A 186 29.16 14.65 -2.23
C VAL A 186 28.17 15.75 -1.81
N ASN A 187 27.54 16.36 -2.81
CA ASN A 187 26.44 17.29 -2.61
C ASN A 187 25.13 16.50 -2.41
N VAL A 188 24.42 16.75 -1.30
CA VAL A 188 23.13 16.14 -0.95
C VAL A 188 22.00 17.19 -0.81
N SER A 189 22.20 18.38 -1.36
CA SER A 189 21.19 19.45 -1.36
C SER A 189 19.91 18.96 -2.05
N GLY A 190 18.76 19.03 -1.36
CA GLY A 190 17.48 18.53 -1.88
C GLY A 190 17.31 17.01 -1.83
N VAL A 191 18.28 16.26 -1.29
CA VAL A 191 18.17 14.82 -1.09
C VAL A 191 17.25 14.53 0.11
N ASN A 192 16.16 13.81 -0.12
CA ASN A 192 15.28 13.32 0.92
C ASN A 192 15.71 11.94 1.41
N GLU A 193 16.10 11.06 0.48
CA GLU A 193 16.59 9.71 0.77
C GLU A 193 18.06 9.57 0.36
N LEU A 194 18.93 9.24 1.32
CA LEU A 194 20.33 8.87 1.08
C LEU A 194 20.46 7.35 1.21
N LYS A 195 21.08 6.69 0.23
CA LYS A 195 21.32 5.24 0.24
C LYS A 195 22.80 4.95 0.03
N LEU A 196 23.41 4.26 0.98
CA LEU A 196 24.73 3.65 0.88
C LEU A 196 24.59 2.24 0.29
N VAL A 197 25.51 1.85 -0.59
CA VAL A 197 25.53 0.53 -1.24
C VAL A 197 26.97 0.03 -1.33
N VAL A 198 27.19 -1.25 -1.02
CA VAL A 198 28.48 -1.93 -1.24
C VAL A 198 28.26 -3.14 -2.16
N THR A 199 28.98 -3.22 -3.27
CA THR A 199 28.96 -4.38 -4.19
C THR A 199 30.28 -5.13 -4.16
N ASP A 200 30.23 -6.40 -4.57
CA ASP A 200 31.26 -7.45 -4.51
C ASP A 200 32.41 -7.33 -5.54
N ALA A 201 32.64 -6.12 -6.05
CA ALA A 201 33.60 -5.79 -7.12
C ALA A 201 33.60 -6.65 -8.41
N GLY A 202 32.69 -7.62 -8.55
CA GLY A 202 32.66 -8.62 -9.61
C GLY A 202 33.50 -9.88 -9.36
N ASP A 203 34.14 -10.05 -8.19
CA ASP A 203 34.83 -11.30 -7.79
C ASP A 203 34.11 -12.11 -6.69
N GLY A 204 33.00 -11.59 -6.17
CA GLY A 204 32.09 -12.27 -5.26
C GLY A 204 32.44 -12.03 -3.78
N VAL A 205 31.41 -12.03 -2.93
CA VAL A 205 31.43 -11.38 -1.60
C VAL A 205 32.43 -11.89 -0.55
N ASN A 206 33.30 -12.85 -0.85
CA ASN A 206 34.12 -13.50 0.17
C ASN A 206 35.15 -12.53 0.77
N TYR A 207 35.12 -12.38 2.10
CA TYR A 207 36.00 -11.47 2.86
C TYR A 207 35.72 -9.97 2.65
N ASP A 208 34.56 -9.58 2.12
CA ASP A 208 34.26 -8.17 1.85
C ASP A 208 33.70 -7.42 3.06
N HIS A 209 34.40 -7.50 4.20
CA HIS A 209 34.10 -6.68 5.38
C HIS A 209 34.40 -5.22 5.01
N ALA A 210 33.37 -4.39 4.98
CA ALA A 210 33.35 -3.12 4.26
C ALA A 210 32.87 -1.98 5.16
N ASP A 211 33.75 -1.03 5.41
CA ASP A 211 33.60 0.01 6.42
C ASP A 211 33.30 1.38 5.79
N TRP A 212 32.31 2.07 6.35
CA TRP A 212 32.02 3.49 6.09
C TRP A 212 32.42 4.31 7.33
N VAL A 213 33.54 5.03 7.28
CA VAL A 213 34.14 5.68 8.46
C VAL A 213 34.00 7.20 8.45
N ASN A 214 33.92 7.81 9.65
CA ASN A 214 33.81 9.27 9.85
C ASN A 214 32.73 9.93 8.95
N THR A 215 31.56 9.30 8.86
CA THR A 215 30.48 9.67 7.94
C THR A 215 29.67 10.86 8.45
N VAL A 216 29.91 12.05 7.90
CA VAL A 216 29.34 13.33 8.37
C VAL A 216 28.41 13.94 7.32
N LEU A 217 27.18 14.24 7.74
CA LEU A 217 26.24 15.10 7.03
C LEU A 217 26.51 16.56 7.42
N GLY A 218 26.84 17.41 6.47
CA GLY A 218 27.24 18.80 6.70
C GLY A 218 26.19 19.84 6.29
N ASN A 219 26.28 21.00 6.95
CA ASN A 219 25.38 22.14 6.81
C ASN A 219 23.90 21.77 6.95
N CYS A 220 23.60 20.83 7.84
CA CYS A 220 22.24 20.46 8.19
C CYS A 220 21.52 21.65 8.84
N ASN A 221 20.41 22.08 8.24
CA ASN A 221 19.47 23.03 8.82
C ASN A 221 18.24 22.26 9.31
N VAL A 222 18.29 21.94 10.60
CA VAL A 222 17.25 21.21 11.31
C VAL A 222 16.47 22.23 12.13
N THR A 223 15.46 22.83 11.50
CA THR A 223 14.39 23.53 12.21
C THR A 223 13.86 22.59 13.29
N PRO A 224 13.81 23.01 14.57
CA PRO A 224 13.27 22.18 15.64
C PRO A 224 11.87 21.70 15.24
N SER A 225 11.65 20.38 15.27
CA SER A 225 10.33 19.82 15.05
C SER A 225 9.42 20.35 16.16
N THR A 226 8.51 21.25 15.82
CA THR A 226 7.50 21.75 16.76
C THR A 226 6.62 20.57 17.13
N THR A 227 6.87 19.96 18.29
CA THR A 227 6.05 18.87 18.81
C THR A 227 4.61 19.32 18.88
N ILE A 228 3.79 18.80 17.96
CA ILE A 228 2.39 19.18 17.81
C ILE A 228 1.68 18.93 19.14
N GLN A 229 1.20 20.00 19.76
CA GLN A 229 0.37 19.91 20.97
C GLN A 229 -1.05 19.56 20.55
N TYR A 230 -1.57 18.44 21.04
CA TYR A 230 -2.93 17.99 20.77
C TYR A 230 -3.84 18.34 21.95
N SER A 231 -5.00 18.91 21.64
CA SER A 231 -6.13 18.99 22.57
C SER A 231 -6.89 17.65 22.58
N GLY A 232 -7.70 17.43 23.61
CA GLY A 232 -8.61 16.28 23.64
C GLY A 232 -9.71 16.34 22.56
N PRO A 233 -10.61 15.33 22.54
CA PRO A 233 -11.67 15.24 21.52
C PRO A 233 -12.62 16.44 21.55
N ILE A 234 -13.14 16.82 20.37
CA ILE A 234 -14.11 17.92 20.24
C ILE A 234 -15.46 17.47 19.68
N VAL A 235 -16.50 18.26 19.96
CA VAL A 235 -17.86 18.08 19.43
C VAL A 235 -18.30 19.36 18.73
N ILE A 236 -18.44 19.29 17.41
CA ILE A 236 -18.91 20.37 16.54
C ILE A 236 -20.45 20.32 16.50
N LYS A 237 -21.11 21.36 17.03
CA LYS A 237 -22.59 21.45 17.12
C LYS A 237 -23.21 22.56 16.26
N GLN A 238 -22.37 23.32 15.55
CA GLN A 238 -22.77 24.45 14.70
C GLN A 238 -21.92 24.40 13.42
N GLY A 239 -22.46 24.93 12.33
CA GLY A 239 -21.71 25.12 11.09
C GLY A 239 -20.61 26.18 11.27
N GLY A 240 -19.57 26.09 10.44
CA GLY A 240 -18.42 27.00 10.53
C GLY A 240 -17.12 26.40 10.04
N THR A 241 -16.03 27.15 10.19
CA THR A 241 -14.67 26.68 9.87
C THR A 241 -13.88 26.44 11.15
N TYR A 242 -13.23 25.28 11.22
CA TYR A 242 -12.49 24.77 12.37
C TYR A 242 -11.05 24.47 11.96
N THR A 243 -10.11 24.83 12.83
CA THR A 243 -8.68 24.49 12.70
C THR A 243 -8.14 24.10 14.07
N GLY A 244 -7.26 23.10 14.13
CA GLY A 244 -6.67 22.68 15.40
C GLY A 244 -5.98 21.32 15.36
N ASN A 245 -5.53 20.90 16.54
CA ASN A 245 -4.88 19.61 16.75
C ASN A 245 -5.69 18.82 17.79
N TRP A 246 -6.28 17.70 17.40
CA TRP A 246 -7.19 16.94 18.28
C TRP A 246 -6.80 15.46 18.37
N GLU A 247 -6.82 14.92 19.58
CA GLU A 247 -6.47 13.53 19.88
C GLU A 247 -7.58 12.82 20.67
N SER A 248 -7.88 11.57 20.28
CA SER A 248 -8.60 10.63 21.15
C SER A 248 -7.77 9.38 21.47
N LEU A 249 -7.43 9.22 22.75
CA LEU A 249 -6.79 8.01 23.28
C LEU A 249 -7.80 6.94 23.75
N ASN A 250 -9.11 7.19 23.57
CA ASN A 250 -10.17 6.21 23.81
C ASN A 250 -10.69 5.68 22.45
N PRO A 251 -10.57 4.38 22.13
CA PRO A 251 -11.03 3.84 20.85
C PRO A 251 -12.54 3.95 20.62
N ASP A 252 -13.35 4.15 21.67
CA ASP A 252 -14.80 4.29 21.56
C ASP A 252 -15.25 5.75 21.32
N VAL A 253 -14.31 6.72 21.34
CA VAL A 253 -14.60 8.15 21.20
C VAL A 253 -13.84 8.70 20.00
N PRO A 254 -14.50 9.30 19.01
CA PRO A 254 -13.81 9.89 17.87
C PRO A 254 -13.09 11.19 18.27
N ALA A 255 -11.98 11.53 17.61
CA ALA A 255 -11.26 12.77 17.91
C ALA A 255 -12.07 14.03 17.55
N VAL A 256 -12.92 13.96 16.51
CA VAL A 256 -13.90 14.98 16.15
C VAL A 256 -15.28 14.34 15.95
N SER A 257 -16.26 14.76 16.77
CA SER A 257 -17.68 14.43 16.57
C SER A 257 -18.39 15.58 15.85
N VAL A 258 -19.00 15.32 14.69
CA VAL A 258 -19.87 16.28 13.99
C VAL A 258 -21.33 15.97 14.34
N GLN A 259 -21.94 16.85 15.13
CA GLN A 259 -23.32 16.78 15.63
C GLN A 259 -24.14 17.98 15.14
N THR A 260 -24.04 18.26 13.85
CA THR A 260 -24.80 19.32 13.17
C THR A 260 -24.99 18.93 11.71
N ASP A 261 -26.08 19.41 11.11
CA ASP A 261 -26.43 19.21 9.72
C ASP A 261 -26.23 20.49 8.88
N GLN A 262 -25.62 21.51 9.49
CA GLN A 262 -25.11 22.73 8.89
C GLN A 262 -23.70 22.49 8.30
N PRO A 263 -23.27 23.25 7.28
CA PRO A 263 -21.95 23.10 6.67
C PRO A 263 -20.79 23.32 7.67
N VAL A 264 -19.91 22.31 7.78
CA VAL A 264 -18.70 22.32 8.59
C VAL A 264 -17.48 22.19 7.68
N THR A 265 -16.48 23.05 7.87
CA THR A 265 -15.17 22.93 7.23
C THR A 265 -14.10 22.72 8.30
N ILE A 266 -13.32 21.64 8.19
CA ILE A 266 -12.09 21.41 8.96
C ILE A 266 -10.91 21.69 8.03
N VAL A 267 -9.97 22.52 8.45
CA VAL A 267 -8.86 22.96 7.58
C VAL A 267 -7.55 23.07 8.36
N ASN A 268 -6.41 22.82 7.69
CA ASN A 268 -5.05 23.01 8.22
C ASN A 268 -4.83 22.39 9.62
N SER A 269 -5.37 21.18 9.82
CA SER A 269 -5.51 20.55 11.14
C SER A 269 -4.67 19.27 11.28
N ASN A 270 -4.47 18.81 12.51
CA ASN A 270 -3.87 17.51 12.80
C ASN A 270 -4.81 16.70 13.71
N ILE A 271 -5.23 15.53 13.25
CA ILE A 271 -6.18 14.68 13.94
C ILE A 271 -5.54 13.32 14.14
N ARG A 272 -5.55 12.79 15.36
CA ARG A 272 -5.10 11.43 15.61
C ARG A 272 -5.98 10.73 16.63
N GLY A 273 -6.06 9.40 16.56
CA GLY A 273 -6.99 8.70 17.43
C GLY A 273 -6.90 7.20 17.36
N ARG A 274 -7.30 6.58 18.47
CA ARG A 274 -7.43 5.12 18.61
C ARG A 274 -8.73 4.56 18.04
N GLY A 275 -9.74 5.43 17.87
CA GLY A 275 -11.02 5.15 17.20
C GLY A 275 -11.11 5.92 15.88
N ASP A 276 -12.33 6.17 15.41
CA ASP A 276 -12.57 7.01 14.23
C ASP A 276 -11.99 8.42 14.44
N LEU A 277 -11.37 9.03 13.43
CA LEU A 277 -10.79 10.37 13.57
C LEU A 277 -11.88 11.44 13.51
N ILE A 278 -12.75 11.36 12.49
CA ILE A 278 -13.93 12.20 12.35
C ILE A 278 -15.15 11.28 12.21
N ARG A 279 -16.19 11.50 13.02
CA ARG A 279 -17.46 10.78 12.92
C ARG A 279 -18.64 11.72 13.03
N GLY A 280 -19.72 11.45 12.29
CA GLY A 280 -20.97 12.18 12.43
C GLY A 280 -22.11 11.59 11.61
N TRP A 281 -23.28 12.20 11.75
CA TRP A 281 -24.53 11.76 11.15
C TRP A 281 -25.28 12.97 10.59
N TRP A 282 -25.94 12.85 9.43
CA TRP A 282 -26.54 13.99 8.69
C TRP A 282 -25.53 15.09 8.28
N MET A 283 -24.23 14.77 8.27
CA MET A 283 -23.17 15.77 8.10
C MET A 283 -23.15 16.44 6.72
N ASP A 284 -22.87 17.74 6.70
CA ASP A 284 -22.37 18.48 5.55
C ASP A 284 -20.93 18.90 5.89
N LEU A 285 -19.95 18.12 5.43
CA LEU A 285 -18.57 18.18 5.91
C LEU A 285 -17.57 18.38 4.76
N THR A 286 -16.68 19.35 4.95
CA THR A 286 -15.48 19.54 4.15
C THR A 286 -14.24 19.40 5.03
N VAL A 287 -13.22 18.65 4.59
CA VAL A 287 -11.93 18.51 5.27
C VAL A 287 -10.82 18.78 4.28
N ARG A 288 -9.96 19.76 4.58
CA ARG A 288 -8.87 20.21 3.70
C ARG A 288 -7.53 20.31 4.40
N ASN A 289 -6.44 20.01 3.69
CA ASN A 289 -5.06 20.22 4.15
C ASN A 289 -4.81 19.66 5.57
N THR A 290 -5.43 18.54 5.91
CA THR A 290 -5.47 18.00 7.28
C THR A 290 -4.73 16.68 7.36
N ASN A 291 -3.92 16.50 8.40
CA ASN A 291 -3.24 15.24 8.66
C ASN A 291 -4.08 14.36 9.60
N GLY A 292 -4.37 13.14 9.18
CA GLY A 292 -5.06 12.12 9.96
C GLY A 292 -4.16 10.93 10.26
N TYR A 293 -3.96 10.63 11.54
CA TYR A 293 -3.14 9.50 12.01
C TYR A 293 -3.96 8.49 12.83
N GLY A 294 -4.15 7.30 12.28
CA GLY A 294 -4.73 6.18 13.02
C GLY A 294 -3.72 5.63 14.03
N LEU A 295 -4.10 5.59 15.30
CA LEU A 295 -3.30 4.98 16.36
C LEU A 295 -3.72 3.52 16.57
N ASN A 296 -2.82 2.70 17.09
CA ASN A 296 -3.20 1.37 17.55
C ASN A 296 -4.25 1.52 18.69
N PRO A 297 -5.42 0.84 18.60
CA PRO A 297 -6.48 0.93 19.61
C PRO A 297 -6.04 0.58 21.04
N ASN A 298 -4.94 -0.16 21.18
CA ASN A 298 -4.42 -0.67 22.46
C ASN A 298 -5.52 -1.33 23.30
N ARG A 299 -6.42 -2.06 22.62
CA ARG A 299 -7.46 -2.91 23.20
C ARG A 299 -7.56 -4.12 22.30
N TYR A 300 -7.46 -5.31 22.90
CA TYR A 300 -7.47 -6.59 22.21
C TYR A 300 -8.64 -6.71 21.21
N ASP A 301 -8.35 -7.27 20.03
CA ASP A 301 -9.30 -7.54 18.93
C ASP A 301 -9.90 -6.31 18.20
N LEU A 302 -9.59 -5.07 18.60
CA LEU A 302 -9.98 -3.86 17.86
C LEU A 302 -8.99 -3.48 16.75
N HIS A 303 -9.45 -2.79 15.69
CA HIS A 303 -8.62 -2.24 14.60
C HIS A 303 -8.60 -0.70 14.62
N ALA A 304 -7.71 -0.07 13.86
CA ALA A 304 -7.68 1.40 13.75
C ALA A 304 -8.98 1.93 13.13
N GLY A 305 -9.51 3.04 13.67
CA GLY A 305 -10.76 3.63 13.18
C GLY A 305 -10.61 4.40 11.87
N ARG A 306 -11.74 4.71 11.23
CA ARG A 306 -11.80 5.41 9.93
C ARG A 306 -11.26 6.84 10.06
N PHE A 307 -10.67 7.39 8.99
CA PHE A 307 -10.40 8.83 8.87
C PHE A 307 -11.70 9.64 8.93
N VAL A 308 -12.71 9.20 8.18
CA VAL A 308 -14.10 9.68 8.28
C VAL A 308 -15.04 8.48 8.31
N ALA A 309 -15.90 8.42 9.32
CA ALA A 309 -17.07 7.56 9.36
C ALA A 309 -18.33 8.43 9.25
N ALA A 310 -19.01 8.34 8.11
CA ALA A 310 -20.18 9.16 7.77
C ALA A 310 -21.43 8.30 7.54
N GLU A 311 -22.50 8.62 8.26
CA GLU A 311 -23.78 7.91 8.16
C GLU A 311 -24.91 8.91 7.83
N ASN A 312 -25.81 8.55 6.91
CA ASN A 312 -26.88 9.42 6.39
C ASN A 312 -26.34 10.76 5.89
N LEU A 313 -25.28 10.70 5.09
CA LEU A 313 -24.48 11.84 4.65
C LEU A 313 -25.30 12.86 3.84
N LYS A 314 -25.14 14.16 4.10
CA LYS A 314 -25.58 15.21 3.16
C LYS A 314 -24.48 15.54 2.15
N ASN A 315 -23.25 15.82 2.60
CA ASN A 315 -22.16 16.25 1.73
C ASN A 315 -20.80 15.89 2.34
N LEU A 316 -19.87 15.38 1.54
CA LEU A 316 -18.50 15.10 1.98
C LEU A 316 -17.47 15.55 0.94
N VAL A 317 -16.58 16.46 1.33
CA VAL A 317 -15.49 16.95 0.48
C VAL A 317 -14.15 16.79 1.20
N LEU A 318 -13.35 15.79 0.81
CA LEU A 318 -12.03 15.49 1.38
C LEU A 318 -10.95 15.82 0.36
N GLU A 319 -10.25 16.95 0.54
CA GLU A 319 -9.23 17.41 -0.40
C GLU A 319 -7.86 17.63 0.24
N ASN A 320 -6.78 17.19 -0.42
CA ASN A 320 -5.41 17.47 0.01
C ASN A 320 -5.12 17.01 1.46
N ASN A 321 -5.68 15.89 1.92
CA ASN A 321 -5.44 15.37 3.27
C ASN A 321 -4.37 14.27 3.29
N LEU A 322 -3.78 14.02 4.46
CA LEU A 322 -3.00 12.82 4.74
C LEU A 322 -3.85 11.84 5.56
N LEU A 323 -3.89 10.58 5.14
CA LEU A 323 -4.51 9.47 5.88
C LEU A 323 -3.43 8.41 6.15
N ASP A 324 -2.77 8.44 7.30
CA ASP A 324 -1.74 7.46 7.68
C ASP A 324 -2.26 6.49 8.75
N ASN A 325 -2.15 5.19 8.52
CA ASN A 325 -2.51 4.11 9.45
C ASN A 325 -3.99 4.10 9.92
N THR A 326 -4.87 4.83 9.20
CA THR A 326 -6.32 4.88 9.48
C THR A 326 -7.06 3.69 8.87
N GLY A 327 -8.34 3.52 9.20
CA GLY A 327 -9.25 2.61 8.53
C GLY A 327 -9.82 3.10 7.19
N GLY A 328 -9.32 4.22 6.64
CA GLY A 328 -9.84 4.82 5.41
C GLY A 328 -11.18 5.55 5.63
N ILE A 329 -12.02 5.64 4.60
CA ILE A 329 -13.24 6.45 4.57
C ILE A 329 -14.45 5.52 4.43
N TYR A 330 -15.47 5.71 5.27
CA TYR A 330 -16.73 4.99 5.22
C TYR A 330 -17.90 5.97 5.05
N ILE A 331 -18.72 5.73 4.02
CA ILE A 331 -19.92 6.50 3.72
C ILE A 331 -21.09 5.52 3.61
N ASN A 332 -22.09 5.66 4.47
CA ASN A 332 -23.30 4.83 4.49
C ASN A 332 -24.54 5.70 4.31
N VAL A 333 -25.26 5.50 3.20
CA VAL A 333 -26.43 6.27 2.75
C VAL A 333 -26.11 7.75 2.47
N PHE A 334 -26.63 8.25 1.35
CA PHE A 334 -26.54 9.66 0.96
C PHE A 334 -27.94 10.25 0.85
N ASN A 335 -28.15 11.38 1.52
CA ASN A 335 -29.40 12.14 1.58
C ASN A 335 -29.20 13.61 1.17
N GLY A 336 -28.09 13.93 0.49
CA GLY A 336 -27.78 15.29 0.03
C GLY A 336 -28.60 15.71 -1.18
N SER A 337 -28.71 17.01 -1.40
CA SER A 337 -29.37 17.60 -2.57
C SER A 337 -28.37 18.10 -3.60
N ALA A 338 -28.43 17.54 -4.82
CA ALA A 338 -27.66 18.02 -5.96
C ALA A 338 -27.95 19.51 -6.28
N ALA A 339 -29.19 19.97 -6.04
CA ALA A 339 -29.58 21.38 -6.22
C ALA A 339 -28.94 22.32 -5.17
N ALA A 340 -28.51 21.78 -4.03
CA ALA A 340 -27.72 22.49 -3.02
C ALA A 340 -26.20 22.33 -3.24
N GLY A 341 -25.76 21.72 -4.34
CA GLY A 341 -24.35 21.43 -4.64
C GLY A 341 -23.74 20.31 -3.79
N GLN A 342 -24.54 19.58 -3.02
CA GLN A 342 -24.09 18.55 -2.09
C GLN A 342 -23.74 17.26 -2.82
N THR A 343 -22.60 16.63 -2.49
CA THR A 343 -22.08 15.44 -3.19
C THR A 343 -21.01 14.71 -2.35
N VAL A 344 -20.26 13.79 -2.95
CA VAL A 344 -19.07 13.14 -2.38
C VAL A 344 -17.86 13.44 -3.28
N LYS A 345 -16.85 14.09 -2.72
CA LYS A 345 -15.56 14.35 -3.40
C LYS A 345 -14.40 13.90 -2.52
N ILE A 346 -13.54 13.04 -3.05
CA ILE A 346 -12.35 12.53 -2.37
C ILE A 346 -11.17 12.75 -3.32
N LEU A 347 -10.51 13.91 -3.19
CA LEU A 347 -9.59 14.43 -4.18
C LEU A 347 -8.19 14.68 -3.63
N ARG A 348 -7.15 14.28 -4.37
CA ARG A 348 -5.76 14.70 -4.09
C ARG A 348 -5.28 14.36 -2.67
N ASN A 349 -5.81 13.31 -2.04
CA ASN A 349 -5.36 12.88 -0.72
C ASN A 349 -4.15 11.95 -0.85
N LYS A 350 -3.24 12.01 0.13
CA LYS A 350 -2.14 11.06 0.30
C LYS A 350 -2.54 10.04 1.37
N VAL A 351 -2.50 8.76 1.04
CA VAL A 351 -3.05 7.69 1.87
C VAL A 351 -2.01 6.62 2.05
N LYS A 352 -1.75 6.25 3.30
CA LYS A 352 -0.71 5.32 3.68
C LYS A 352 -1.26 4.27 4.64
N ASN A 353 -1.08 3.01 4.30
CA ASN A 353 -1.38 1.85 5.13
C ASN A 353 -2.79 1.86 5.76
N ILE A 354 -3.83 1.62 4.97
CA ILE A 354 -5.18 1.38 5.52
C ILE A 354 -5.12 0.13 6.42
N ASN A 355 -5.37 0.29 7.72
CA ASN A 355 -4.95 -0.69 8.72
C ASN A 355 -6.11 -1.30 9.51
N GLY A 356 -6.70 -2.35 8.94
CA GLY A 356 -7.65 -3.24 9.58
C GLY A 356 -7.02 -4.35 10.44
N ARG A 357 -5.70 -4.37 10.64
CA ARG A 357 -5.06 -5.38 11.52
C ARG A 357 -5.55 -5.16 12.95
N LYS A 358 -5.90 -6.25 13.63
CA LYS A 358 -6.40 -6.19 15.00
C LYS A 358 -5.27 -5.97 16.01
N SER A 359 -5.54 -5.24 17.07
CA SER A 359 -4.63 -4.95 18.17
C SER A 359 -4.51 -6.13 19.13
N ASP A 360 -3.30 -6.33 19.67
CA ASP A 360 -3.04 -7.28 20.76
C ASP A 360 -3.34 -6.69 22.16
N GLY A 361 -3.66 -5.39 22.26
CA GLY A 361 -3.84 -4.67 23.53
C GLY A 361 -2.55 -4.10 24.13
N ALA A 362 -1.40 -4.29 23.49
CA ALA A 362 -0.06 -3.89 23.95
C ALA A 362 0.72 -3.09 22.87
N ASN A 363 -0.01 -2.29 22.08
CA ASN A 363 0.45 -1.53 20.90
C ASN A 363 1.04 -2.36 19.73
N GLY A 364 0.94 -3.69 19.77
CA GLY A 364 1.23 -4.57 18.65
C GLY A 364 -0.04 -4.99 17.89
N TYR A 365 0.13 -5.93 16.96
CA TYR A 365 -0.92 -6.39 16.06
C TYR A 365 -1.00 -7.92 16.05
N LEU A 366 -2.23 -8.44 16.06
CA LEU A 366 -2.53 -9.85 15.88
C LEU A 366 -2.35 -10.28 14.41
N ASN A 367 -2.25 -11.59 14.19
CA ASN A 367 -2.28 -12.19 12.86
C ASN A 367 -3.73 -12.30 12.28
N THR A 368 -4.60 -11.37 12.64
CA THR A 368 -6.02 -11.30 12.28
C THR A 368 -6.42 -9.86 11.98
N GLY A 369 -7.50 -9.69 11.21
CA GLY A 369 -7.90 -8.39 10.69
C GLY A 369 -9.41 -8.24 10.57
N TYR A 370 -9.83 -7.01 10.32
CA TYR A 370 -11.18 -6.62 9.94
C TYR A 370 -11.12 -5.99 8.54
N TYR A 371 -12.06 -6.33 7.66
CA TYR A 371 -12.06 -5.83 6.29
C TYR A 371 -12.42 -4.34 6.26
N LEU A 372 -11.48 -3.54 5.75
CA LEU A 372 -11.59 -2.09 5.58
C LEU A 372 -11.25 -1.75 4.13
N GLN A 373 -11.44 -0.48 3.78
CA GLN A 373 -11.23 0.05 2.44
C GLN A 373 -10.66 1.46 2.55
N PHE A 374 -9.88 1.93 1.57
CA PHE A 374 -9.55 3.36 1.51
C PHE A 374 -10.82 4.18 1.31
N VAL A 375 -11.72 3.77 0.40
CA VAL A 375 -13.07 4.30 0.28
C VAL A 375 -14.07 3.16 0.20
N GLN A 376 -15.00 3.13 1.15
CA GLN A 376 -16.23 2.36 1.06
C GLN A 376 -17.40 3.34 0.92
N MET A 377 -18.13 3.25 -0.19
CA MET A 377 -19.48 3.79 -0.29
C MET A 377 -20.46 2.62 -0.18
N SER A 378 -21.44 2.73 0.71
CA SER A 378 -22.47 1.71 0.91
C SER A 378 -23.85 2.36 0.78
N LYS A 379 -24.68 1.81 -0.12
CA LYS A 379 -26.08 2.22 -0.30
C LYS A 379 -26.24 3.72 -0.63
N VAL A 380 -25.26 4.31 -1.31
CA VAL A 380 -25.35 5.69 -1.82
C VAL A 380 -26.11 5.67 -3.14
N ARG A 381 -27.22 6.40 -3.23
CA ARG A 381 -28.14 6.34 -4.37
C ARG A 381 -28.13 7.61 -5.19
N ASP A 382 -28.16 7.43 -6.49
CA ASP A 382 -28.46 8.42 -7.52
C ASP A 382 -27.65 9.72 -7.36
N ILE A 383 -26.39 9.58 -6.90
CA ILE A 383 -25.58 10.71 -6.51
C ILE A 383 -25.08 11.47 -7.74
N ALA A 384 -25.31 12.78 -7.76
CA ALA A 384 -24.78 13.67 -8.78
C ALA A 384 -23.40 14.22 -8.39
N ASN A 385 -22.56 14.50 -9.39
CA ASN A 385 -21.26 15.16 -9.31
C ASN A 385 -20.18 14.47 -8.44
N ALA A 386 -20.39 13.20 -8.07
CA ALA A 386 -19.48 12.46 -7.20
C ALA A 386 -18.15 12.12 -7.88
N GLU A 387 -17.05 12.22 -7.13
CA GLU A 387 -15.69 12.21 -7.68
C GLU A 387 -14.67 11.63 -6.70
N ILE A 388 -13.96 10.59 -7.09
CA ILE A 388 -12.82 10.02 -6.34
C ILE A 388 -11.61 10.07 -7.26
N GLY A 389 -10.71 11.05 -7.08
CA GLY A 389 -9.65 11.23 -8.05
C GLY A 389 -8.36 11.88 -7.57
N TRP A 390 -7.29 11.64 -8.32
CA TRP A 390 -5.95 12.16 -8.03
C TRP A 390 -5.37 11.77 -6.67
N ASN A 391 -5.89 10.73 -6.01
CA ASN A 391 -5.36 10.27 -4.72
C ASN A 391 -4.12 9.38 -4.92
N GLU A 392 -3.15 9.50 -4.01
CA GLU A 392 -2.04 8.55 -3.85
C GLU A 392 -2.43 7.58 -2.74
N VAL A 393 -2.49 6.28 -3.02
CA VAL A 393 -2.81 5.25 -2.03
C VAL A 393 -1.70 4.21 -2.02
N ILE A 394 -0.96 4.10 -0.92
CA ILE A 394 0.14 3.16 -0.77
C ILE A 394 -0.06 2.34 0.50
N ASN A 395 -0.38 1.07 0.32
CA ASN A 395 -0.45 0.07 1.37
C ASN A 395 0.80 -0.81 1.29
N GLU A 396 1.62 -0.82 2.34
CA GLU A 396 2.85 -1.60 2.41
C GLU A 396 2.56 -3.00 2.99
N PRO A 397 3.20 -4.07 2.47
CA PRO A 397 3.09 -5.41 3.04
C PRO A 397 3.40 -5.41 4.54
N ASN A 398 2.64 -6.19 5.31
CA ASN A 398 2.77 -6.34 6.76
C ASN A 398 2.55 -5.04 7.58
N LYS A 399 2.09 -3.93 6.96
CA LYS A 399 1.73 -2.66 7.65
C LYS A 399 0.26 -2.27 7.50
N SER A 400 -0.41 -2.74 6.46
CA SER A 400 -1.84 -2.56 6.19
C SER A 400 -2.64 -3.85 6.38
N PHE A 401 -3.97 -3.73 6.40
CA PHE A 401 -4.89 -4.81 6.06
C PHE A 401 -6.19 -4.18 5.60
N LEU A 402 -6.54 -4.35 4.34
CA LEU A 402 -7.74 -3.82 3.71
C LEU A 402 -8.18 -4.78 2.60
N GLU A 403 -9.47 -4.83 2.33
CA GLU A 403 -10.03 -5.59 1.22
C GLU A 403 -9.77 -4.83 -0.08
N GLU A 404 -10.77 -4.19 -0.69
CA GLU A 404 -10.50 -3.27 -1.80
C GLU A 404 -10.00 -1.90 -1.34
N ASN A 405 -9.22 -1.24 -2.18
CA ASN A 405 -8.92 0.17 -1.97
C ASN A 405 -10.18 1.03 -2.17
N ILE A 406 -10.95 0.78 -3.23
CA ILE A 406 -12.22 1.47 -3.49
C ILE A 406 -13.30 0.42 -3.74
N ASN A 407 -14.33 0.39 -2.90
CA ASN A 407 -15.51 -0.48 -3.02
C ASN A 407 -16.78 0.38 -3.08
N LEU A 408 -17.61 0.14 -4.09
CA LEU A 408 -18.96 0.71 -4.24
C LEU A 408 -20.04 -0.36 -4.02
N TYR A 409 -20.41 -0.60 -2.77
CA TYR A 409 -21.46 -1.53 -2.37
C TYR A 409 -22.84 -0.90 -2.61
N ALA A 410 -23.65 -1.55 -3.45
CA ALA A 410 -25.03 -1.17 -3.77
C ALA A 410 -25.19 0.35 -4.02
N THR A 411 -24.26 0.92 -4.79
CA THR A 411 -24.06 2.37 -4.92
C THR A 411 -24.19 2.82 -6.38
N SER A 412 -25.03 3.84 -6.62
CA SER A 412 -25.34 4.36 -7.96
C SER A 412 -25.01 5.85 -8.11
N GLY A 413 -24.46 6.21 -9.27
CA GLY A 413 -24.59 7.56 -9.83
C GLY A 413 -25.90 7.71 -10.59
N THR A 414 -25.95 8.61 -11.57
CA THR A 414 -27.09 8.71 -12.51
C THR A 414 -26.60 8.66 -13.95
N ALA A 415 -27.48 8.33 -14.91
CA ALA A 415 -27.12 8.33 -16.33
C ALA A 415 -26.56 9.70 -16.82
N ALA A 416 -27.08 10.80 -16.28
CA ALA A 416 -26.63 12.17 -16.59
C ALA A 416 -25.40 12.61 -15.79
N SER A 417 -25.10 11.94 -14.68
CA SER A 417 -23.94 12.19 -13.84
C SER A 417 -23.44 10.89 -13.19
N PRO A 418 -22.65 10.09 -13.91
CA PRO A 418 -21.97 8.92 -13.36
C PRO A 418 -21.01 9.31 -12.23
N ILE A 419 -20.77 8.39 -11.28
CA ILE A 419 -19.69 8.55 -10.30
C ILE A 419 -18.36 8.45 -11.05
N ARG A 420 -17.48 9.45 -10.90
CA ARG A 420 -16.16 9.46 -11.58
C ARG A 420 -15.06 9.01 -10.63
N ILE A 421 -14.44 7.87 -10.90
CA ILE A 421 -13.25 7.37 -10.18
C ILE A 421 -12.06 7.45 -11.13
N HIS A 422 -11.16 8.41 -10.94
CA HIS A 422 -10.14 8.66 -11.96
C HIS A 422 -8.80 9.20 -11.49
N ASP A 423 -7.78 8.92 -12.29
CA ASP A 423 -6.43 9.45 -12.10
C ASP A 423 -5.80 9.16 -10.73
N ASN A 424 -6.32 8.18 -9.99
CA ASN A 424 -5.73 7.70 -8.73
C ASN A 424 -4.53 6.80 -9.01
N PHE A 425 -3.54 6.83 -8.11
CA PHE A 425 -2.51 5.79 -8.00
C PHE A 425 -2.80 4.95 -6.77
N ILE A 426 -2.86 3.63 -6.94
CA ILE A 426 -3.18 2.68 -5.89
C ILE A 426 -2.13 1.58 -5.91
N LYS A 427 -1.35 1.44 -4.84
CA LYS A 427 -0.41 0.33 -4.64
C LYS A 427 -0.76 -0.45 -3.38
N GLY A 428 -0.84 -1.77 -3.52
CA GLY A 428 -1.06 -2.68 -2.38
C GLY A 428 -2.51 -2.82 -1.95
N ALA A 429 -2.85 -4.05 -1.59
CA ALA A 429 -4.05 -4.46 -0.87
C ALA A 429 -3.75 -5.82 -0.23
N TYR A 430 -2.73 -5.86 0.63
CA TYR A 430 -2.08 -7.12 1.00
C TYR A 430 -2.81 -7.85 2.12
N ALA A 431 -2.92 -9.18 1.98
CA ALA A 431 -3.26 -10.06 3.10
C ALA A 431 -2.25 -9.90 4.25
N ILE A 432 -2.61 -10.31 5.47
CA ILE A 432 -1.72 -10.21 6.64
C ILE A 432 -0.43 -11.04 6.45
N ASN A 433 -0.55 -12.22 5.83
CA ASN A 433 0.58 -13.05 5.40
C ASN A 433 0.52 -13.19 3.87
N PRO A 434 1.00 -12.18 3.11
CA PRO A 434 0.78 -12.13 1.68
C PRO A 434 1.53 -13.21 0.88
N SER A 435 2.58 -13.80 1.47
CA SER A 435 3.36 -14.88 0.87
C SER A 435 2.82 -16.29 1.09
N THR A 436 1.82 -16.47 1.96
CA THR A 436 1.26 -17.78 2.30
C THR A 436 -0.26 -17.85 2.21
N ASN A 437 -0.97 -16.72 2.32
CA ASN A 437 -2.42 -16.69 2.17
C ASN A 437 -2.81 -16.77 0.68
N THR A 438 -3.39 -17.90 0.26
CA THR A 438 -3.91 -18.16 -1.08
C THR A 438 -5.39 -17.78 -1.27
N GLN A 439 -6.08 -17.38 -0.19
CA GLN A 439 -7.51 -17.06 -0.17
C GLN A 439 -7.74 -15.67 0.43
N TYR A 440 -7.61 -14.64 -0.39
CA TYR A 440 -7.83 -13.25 0.01
C TYR A 440 -8.38 -12.43 -1.15
N SER A 441 -9.36 -11.57 -0.90
CA SER A 441 -10.08 -10.71 -1.87
C SER A 441 -9.37 -9.38 -2.16
N GLY A 442 -8.33 -9.04 -1.40
CA GLY A 442 -7.76 -7.68 -1.38
C GLY A 442 -7.32 -7.16 -2.74
N GLY A 443 -7.89 -6.01 -3.14
CA GLY A 443 -7.85 -5.53 -4.53
C GLY A 443 -7.80 -4.01 -4.70
N GLY A 444 -7.84 -3.59 -5.96
CA GLY A 444 -7.84 -2.18 -6.36
C GLY A 444 -9.23 -1.55 -6.26
N ILE A 445 -9.97 -1.54 -7.38
CA ILE A 445 -11.27 -0.88 -7.51
C ILE A 445 -12.36 -1.90 -7.88
N LEU A 446 -13.40 -1.99 -7.06
CA LEU A 446 -14.57 -2.87 -7.24
C LEU A 446 -15.86 -2.04 -7.31
N VAL A 447 -16.67 -2.33 -8.33
CA VAL A 447 -18.04 -1.80 -8.47
C VAL A 447 -19.03 -2.92 -8.74
N GLY A 448 -20.31 -2.63 -8.53
CA GLY A 448 -21.38 -3.64 -8.68
C GLY A 448 -21.39 -4.67 -7.54
N ASP A 449 -20.80 -4.32 -6.39
CA ASP A 449 -20.87 -5.13 -5.17
C ASP A 449 -22.23 -4.93 -4.46
N GLY A 450 -22.59 -5.88 -3.60
CA GLY A 450 -23.79 -5.81 -2.75
C GLY A 450 -25.09 -6.29 -3.37
N SER A 451 -26.19 -6.01 -2.68
CA SER A 451 -27.47 -6.70 -2.91
C SER A 451 -28.10 -6.40 -4.28
N MET A 452 -28.70 -7.43 -4.86
CA MET A 452 -29.28 -7.43 -6.22
C MET A 452 -30.82 -7.53 -6.18
N ASP A 453 -31.45 -6.94 -5.17
CA ASP A 453 -32.90 -7.06 -4.90
C ASP A 453 -33.82 -6.42 -5.98
N GLY A 454 -33.26 -5.61 -6.89
CA GLY A 454 -33.99 -5.01 -8.01
C GLY A 454 -33.28 -3.80 -8.63
N PRO A 455 -33.83 -3.21 -9.73
CA PRO A 455 -33.15 -2.16 -10.48
C PRO A 455 -32.81 -0.90 -9.67
N GLY A 456 -33.63 -0.55 -8.67
CA GLY A 456 -33.36 0.57 -7.76
C GLY A 456 -32.40 0.26 -6.60
N SER A 457 -31.95 -1.00 -6.46
CA SER A 457 -31.07 -1.43 -5.35
C SER A 457 -29.67 -1.88 -5.80
N VAL A 458 -29.42 -2.08 -7.09
CA VAL A 458 -28.08 -2.42 -7.60
C VAL A 458 -27.11 -1.23 -7.63
N GLY A 459 -25.82 -1.49 -7.86
CA GLY A 459 -24.87 -0.47 -8.27
C GLY A 459 -25.11 -0.07 -9.74
N ALA A 460 -24.91 1.21 -10.07
CA ALA A 460 -25.10 1.69 -11.44
C ALA A 460 -24.33 2.98 -11.77
N TYR A 461 -24.10 3.25 -13.06
CA TYR A 461 -23.56 4.52 -13.57
C TYR A 461 -22.24 4.95 -12.90
N VAL A 462 -21.16 4.21 -13.16
CA VAL A 462 -19.83 4.50 -12.61
C VAL A 462 -18.78 4.48 -13.71
N ASP A 463 -18.03 5.55 -13.81
CA ASP A 463 -16.91 5.72 -14.73
C ASP A 463 -15.59 5.56 -13.97
N VAL A 464 -14.84 4.51 -14.30
CA VAL A 464 -13.52 4.23 -13.71
C VAL A 464 -12.46 4.41 -14.80
N TYR A 465 -11.69 5.50 -14.76
CA TYR A 465 -10.77 5.81 -15.86
C TYR A 465 -9.43 6.42 -15.49
N ARG A 466 -8.40 6.14 -16.30
CA ARG A 466 -7.02 6.66 -16.13
C ARG A 466 -6.41 6.39 -14.75
N ASN A 467 -6.94 5.45 -13.98
CA ASN A 467 -6.35 5.01 -12.73
C ASN A 467 -5.13 4.13 -13.01
N GLN A 468 -4.24 4.02 -12.03
CA GLN A 468 -3.03 3.21 -12.07
C GLN A 468 -3.02 2.32 -10.82
N VAL A 469 -3.25 1.01 -10.99
CA VAL A 469 -3.28 0.05 -9.87
C VAL A 469 -2.08 -0.89 -9.95
N VAL A 470 -1.35 -1.00 -8.85
CA VAL A 470 -0.06 -1.68 -8.76
C VAL A 470 -0.06 -2.70 -7.63
N SER A 471 0.27 -3.96 -7.95
CA SER A 471 0.58 -5.02 -6.96
C SER A 471 -0.43 -5.12 -5.79
N THR A 472 -1.65 -5.55 -6.09
CA THR A 472 -2.67 -5.90 -5.07
C THR A 472 -2.66 -7.41 -4.82
N SER A 473 -3.27 -7.88 -3.73
CA SER A 473 -3.22 -9.32 -3.41
C SER A 473 -4.00 -10.20 -4.37
N ASN A 474 -5.09 -9.73 -5.01
CA ASN A 474 -5.95 -10.56 -5.84
C ASN A 474 -6.22 -9.92 -7.21
N GLN A 475 -6.95 -8.81 -7.25
CA GLN A 475 -7.35 -8.10 -8.49
C GLN A 475 -7.03 -6.60 -8.51
N ALA A 476 -6.84 -6.01 -9.69
CA ALA A 476 -6.76 -4.56 -9.85
C ALA A 476 -8.12 -3.90 -10.12
N TYR A 477 -8.93 -4.45 -11.03
CA TYR A 477 -10.22 -3.88 -11.43
C TYR A 477 -11.33 -4.94 -11.48
N ALA A 478 -12.52 -4.59 -11.00
CA ALA A 478 -13.65 -5.52 -10.92
C ALA A 478 -15.01 -4.86 -11.18
N ILE A 479 -15.81 -5.51 -12.05
CA ILE A 479 -17.26 -5.33 -12.13
C ILE A 479 -17.90 -6.68 -11.76
N SER A 480 -18.62 -6.74 -10.64
CA SER A 480 -19.21 -7.97 -10.07
C SER A 480 -20.74 -8.07 -10.19
N GLY A 481 -21.40 -6.96 -10.51
CA GLY A 481 -22.84 -6.83 -10.59
C GLY A 481 -23.23 -5.47 -11.19
N GLY A 482 -24.50 -5.09 -11.08
CA GLY A 482 -25.00 -3.78 -11.51
C GLY A 482 -24.97 -3.56 -13.03
N HIS A 483 -25.16 -2.30 -13.44
CA HIS A 483 -25.24 -1.91 -14.86
C HIS A 483 -24.63 -0.53 -15.14
N ASP A 484 -24.32 -0.26 -16.41
CA ASP A 484 -23.72 1.01 -16.87
C ASP A 484 -22.39 1.36 -16.12
N HIS A 485 -21.61 0.34 -15.74
CA HIS A 485 -20.25 0.50 -15.25
C HIS A 485 -19.26 0.53 -16.42
N ARG A 486 -18.34 1.50 -16.43
CA ARG A 486 -17.46 1.78 -17.59
C ARG A 486 -16.01 1.95 -17.16
N PHE A 487 -15.18 0.95 -17.45
CA PHE A 487 -13.75 0.95 -17.11
C PHE A 487 -12.91 1.24 -18.37
N PHE A 488 -12.24 2.39 -18.42
CA PHE A 488 -11.47 2.76 -19.62
C PHE A 488 -10.19 3.55 -19.38
N GLU A 489 -9.21 3.42 -20.28
CA GLU A 489 -7.91 4.12 -20.19
C GLU A 489 -7.11 3.82 -18.90
N ASN A 490 -7.48 2.79 -18.12
CA ASN A 490 -6.78 2.43 -16.89
C ASN A 490 -5.52 1.60 -17.18
N ARG A 491 -4.59 1.62 -16.22
CA ARG A 491 -3.36 0.83 -16.24
C ARG A 491 -3.26 -0.03 -15.01
N ALA A 492 -2.93 -1.31 -15.16
CA ALA A 492 -2.64 -2.18 -14.03
C ALA A 492 -1.39 -3.03 -14.26
N VAL A 493 -0.48 -3.04 -13.28
CA VAL A 493 0.72 -3.86 -13.31
C VAL A 493 0.94 -4.61 -11.99
N SER A 494 1.27 -5.89 -12.08
CA SER A 494 1.86 -6.61 -10.96
C SER A 494 2.84 -7.66 -11.47
N SER A 495 3.99 -7.71 -10.80
CA SER A 495 5.03 -8.72 -10.97
C SER A 495 4.67 -10.07 -10.34
N GLY A 496 3.60 -10.14 -9.54
CA GLY A 496 3.30 -11.30 -8.68
C GLY A 496 4.20 -11.42 -7.46
N ARG A 497 5.02 -10.40 -7.17
CA ARG A 497 6.00 -10.41 -6.07
C ARG A 497 5.82 -9.23 -5.12
N LEU A 498 6.15 -9.48 -3.86
CA LEU A 498 6.39 -8.46 -2.85
C LEU A 498 7.73 -7.75 -3.12
N PRO A 499 8.00 -6.60 -2.47
CA PRO A 499 9.27 -5.89 -2.61
C PRO A 499 10.53 -6.68 -2.21
N ASP A 500 10.39 -7.77 -1.46
CA ASP A 500 11.45 -8.72 -1.10
C ASP A 500 11.60 -9.88 -2.11
N GLY A 501 10.86 -9.85 -3.21
CA GLY A 501 10.85 -10.89 -4.24
C GLY A 501 9.97 -12.11 -3.93
N SER A 502 9.45 -12.26 -2.71
CA SER A 502 8.55 -13.38 -2.38
C SER A 502 7.20 -13.29 -3.11
N ILE A 503 6.56 -14.43 -3.38
CA ILE A 503 5.35 -14.50 -4.22
C ILE A 503 4.14 -13.93 -3.48
N ILE A 504 3.25 -13.22 -4.17
CA ILE A 504 1.93 -12.84 -3.66
C ILE A 504 0.96 -14.03 -3.85
N ALA A 505 0.73 -14.81 -2.79
CA ALA A 505 0.08 -16.12 -2.87
C ALA A 505 -1.40 -16.08 -3.28
N ALA A 506 -2.12 -15.00 -2.98
CA ALA A 506 -3.52 -14.80 -3.38
C ALA A 506 -3.69 -14.29 -4.82
N GLN A 507 -2.61 -14.02 -5.56
CA GLN A 507 -2.72 -13.23 -6.78
C GLN A 507 -3.48 -13.95 -7.90
N ASN A 508 -4.45 -13.24 -8.47
CA ASN A 508 -5.44 -13.78 -9.36
C ASN A 508 -5.42 -13.07 -10.71
N VAL A 509 -6.14 -11.97 -10.91
CA VAL A 509 -6.46 -11.43 -12.25
C VAL A 509 -6.32 -9.91 -12.30
N GLY A 510 -5.80 -9.36 -13.40
CA GLY A 510 -5.68 -7.90 -13.54
C GLY A 510 -7.05 -7.22 -13.52
N ALA A 511 -7.93 -7.59 -14.44
CA ALA A 511 -9.32 -7.13 -14.44
C ALA A 511 -10.34 -8.24 -14.68
N TYR A 512 -11.53 -8.12 -14.08
CA TYR A 512 -12.66 -8.96 -14.44
C TYR A 512 -13.98 -8.20 -14.65
N VAL A 513 -14.83 -8.78 -15.49
CA VAL A 513 -16.22 -8.38 -15.72
C VAL A 513 -17.07 -9.64 -15.66
N TRP A 514 -17.73 -9.83 -14.52
CA TRP A 514 -18.44 -11.05 -14.18
C TRP A 514 -19.78 -10.72 -13.52
N ASP A 515 -20.87 -11.26 -14.06
CA ASP A 515 -22.18 -11.25 -13.43
C ASP A 515 -22.21 -12.28 -12.29
N ALA A 516 -21.49 -11.97 -11.21
CA ALA A 516 -21.24 -12.90 -10.10
C ALA A 516 -22.52 -13.30 -9.35
N MET A 517 -23.58 -12.49 -9.48
CA MET A 517 -24.86 -12.66 -8.79
C MET A 517 -26.03 -12.99 -9.72
N ASN A 518 -25.77 -13.30 -11.01
CA ASN A 518 -26.79 -13.65 -12.01
C ASN A 518 -27.87 -12.56 -12.20
N GLY A 519 -27.47 -11.29 -12.16
CA GLY A 519 -28.33 -10.12 -12.40
C GLY A 519 -28.90 -10.08 -13.82
N ALA A 520 -28.27 -10.73 -14.80
CA ALA A 520 -28.79 -10.82 -16.16
C ALA A 520 -30.15 -11.55 -16.20
N GLY A 521 -30.32 -12.59 -15.38
CA GLY A 521 -31.57 -13.36 -15.29
C GLY A 521 -32.77 -12.59 -14.75
N VAL A 522 -32.54 -11.43 -14.11
CA VAL A 522 -33.58 -10.55 -13.54
C VAL A 522 -33.52 -9.12 -14.09
N GLY A 523 -32.77 -8.88 -15.17
CA GLY A 523 -32.77 -7.61 -15.90
C GLY A 523 -31.99 -6.45 -15.26
N ILE A 524 -31.03 -6.73 -14.38
CA ILE A 524 -30.23 -5.72 -13.65
C ILE A 524 -28.72 -5.77 -13.96
N TRP A 525 -28.33 -6.54 -14.97
CA TRP A 525 -26.99 -6.56 -15.55
C TRP A 525 -27.05 -6.21 -17.04
N TYR A 526 -26.49 -5.07 -17.42
CA TYR A 526 -26.36 -4.60 -18.80
C TYR A 526 -25.37 -3.42 -18.89
N ASN A 527 -24.94 -3.05 -20.11
CA ASN A 527 -24.05 -1.90 -20.39
C ASN A 527 -22.72 -1.83 -19.60
N ASN A 528 -22.31 -2.93 -18.96
CA ASN A 528 -21.01 -3.02 -18.29
C ASN A 528 -19.92 -3.17 -19.34
N THR A 529 -18.95 -2.26 -19.34
CA THR A 529 -17.89 -2.15 -20.37
C THR A 529 -16.52 -2.04 -19.73
N LEU A 530 -15.54 -2.66 -20.39
CA LEU A 530 -14.13 -2.56 -20.03
C LEU A 530 -13.32 -2.44 -21.32
N ARG A 531 -12.81 -1.24 -21.63
CA ARG A 531 -12.23 -0.92 -22.95
C ARG A 531 -10.96 -0.06 -22.86
N ASP A 532 -10.07 -0.16 -23.84
CA ASP A 532 -8.90 0.73 -23.97
C ASP A 532 -7.97 0.75 -22.73
N ASN A 533 -7.97 -0.31 -21.91
CA ASN A 533 -7.10 -0.44 -20.72
C ASN A 533 -5.79 -1.17 -21.07
N LEU A 534 -4.69 -0.88 -20.38
CA LEU A 534 -3.42 -1.62 -20.50
C LEU A 534 -3.12 -2.41 -19.23
N ILE A 535 -3.02 -3.74 -19.30
CA ILE A 535 -2.82 -4.59 -18.12
C ILE A 535 -1.69 -5.61 -18.31
N GLY A 536 -0.82 -5.71 -17.31
CA GLY A 536 0.19 -6.76 -17.15
C GLY A 536 0.14 -7.36 -15.75
N TRP A 537 -0.49 -8.51 -15.59
CA TRP A 537 -0.75 -9.15 -14.31
C TRP A 537 -0.10 -10.53 -14.24
N THR A 538 1.12 -10.60 -13.70
CA THR A 538 1.92 -11.82 -13.65
C THR A 538 1.50 -12.69 -12.46
N ARG A 539 0.87 -13.84 -12.74
CA ARG A 539 0.72 -14.89 -11.73
C ARG A 539 1.99 -15.73 -11.64
N ILE A 540 2.25 -16.27 -10.45
CA ILE A 540 3.38 -17.18 -10.18
C ILE A 540 2.84 -18.40 -9.43
N ASN A 541 3.25 -19.61 -9.83
CA ASN A 541 2.95 -20.83 -9.08
C ASN A 541 4.04 -21.13 -8.03
N SER A 542 3.82 -22.16 -7.20
CA SER A 542 4.78 -22.59 -6.18
C SER A 542 6.13 -23.12 -6.74
N ALA A 543 6.20 -23.42 -8.04
CA ALA A 543 7.43 -23.80 -8.74
C ALA A 543 8.13 -22.60 -9.43
N GLY A 544 7.66 -21.37 -9.20
CA GLY A 544 8.22 -20.16 -9.79
C GLY A 544 7.84 -19.89 -11.25
N THR A 545 7.03 -20.74 -11.89
CA THR A 545 6.56 -20.51 -13.26
C THR A 545 5.63 -19.31 -13.31
N THR A 546 5.89 -18.39 -14.25
CA THR A 546 5.14 -17.14 -14.43
C THR A 546 4.24 -17.17 -15.66
N TRP A 547 3.05 -16.58 -15.59
CA TRP A 547 2.20 -16.33 -16.76
C TRP A 547 1.32 -15.10 -16.55
N PHE A 548 0.81 -14.51 -17.65
CA PHE A 548 -0.15 -13.41 -17.56
C PHE A 548 -1.57 -13.90 -17.33
N ASN A 549 -2.27 -13.25 -16.39
CA ASN A 549 -3.71 -13.37 -16.19
C ASN A 549 -4.35 -11.98 -16.19
N ASN A 550 -4.23 -11.28 -17.31
CA ASN A 550 -4.59 -9.86 -17.42
C ASN A 550 -6.10 -9.62 -17.32
N TYR A 551 -6.91 -10.51 -17.90
CA TYR A 551 -8.36 -10.32 -18.06
C TYR A 551 -9.14 -11.61 -17.86
N TRP A 552 -10.24 -11.56 -17.11
CA TRP A 552 -11.24 -12.62 -17.06
C TRP A 552 -12.65 -12.02 -17.27
N LEU A 553 -13.20 -12.20 -18.47
CA LEU A 553 -14.36 -11.45 -18.95
C LEU A 553 -15.56 -12.36 -19.31
N PRO A 554 -15.99 -13.30 -18.43
CA PRO A 554 -17.02 -14.30 -18.77
C PRO A 554 -18.39 -13.68 -19.08
N SER A 555 -18.67 -12.48 -18.57
CA SER A 555 -19.97 -11.80 -18.71
C SER A 555 -19.90 -10.55 -19.59
N CYS A 556 -18.86 -10.41 -20.41
CA CYS A 556 -18.67 -9.29 -21.33
C CYS A 556 -18.43 -9.76 -22.76
N THR A 557 -19.19 -9.23 -23.71
CA THR A 557 -19.00 -9.53 -25.14
C THR A 557 -17.89 -8.66 -25.73
N THR A 558 -17.35 -9.04 -26.89
CA THR A 558 -16.36 -8.23 -27.63
C THR A 558 -16.89 -6.87 -28.09
N ALA A 559 -18.21 -6.64 -28.08
CA ALA A 559 -18.81 -5.33 -28.34
C ALA A 559 -18.79 -4.39 -27.11
N LEU A 560 -18.73 -4.96 -25.89
CA LEU A 560 -18.69 -4.24 -24.63
C LEU A 560 -17.28 -4.17 -24.02
N CYS A 561 -16.44 -5.17 -24.32
CA CYS A 561 -15.05 -5.25 -23.90
C CYS A 561 -14.11 -5.38 -25.10
N TYR A 562 -13.48 -4.26 -25.49
CA TYR A 562 -12.66 -4.14 -26.71
C TYR A 562 -11.42 -3.25 -26.50
N ASN A 563 -10.46 -3.29 -27.42
CA ASN A 563 -9.22 -2.50 -27.40
C ASN A 563 -8.34 -2.62 -26.14
N ASN A 564 -8.62 -3.57 -25.24
CA ASN A 564 -7.78 -3.81 -24.08
C ASN A 564 -6.45 -4.44 -24.50
N GLN A 565 -5.37 -3.87 -24.00
CA GLN A 565 -4.01 -4.21 -24.39
C GLN A 565 -3.33 -5.00 -23.28
N ASN A 566 -2.71 -6.12 -23.66
CA ASN A 566 -1.78 -6.82 -22.78
C ASN A 566 -0.47 -6.02 -22.68
N TRP A 567 0.14 -6.00 -21.51
CA TRP A 567 1.50 -5.51 -21.34
C TRP A 567 2.49 -6.31 -22.19
N SER A 568 3.48 -5.62 -22.77
CA SER A 568 4.51 -6.23 -23.61
C SER A 568 5.74 -6.63 -22.79
N GLY A 569 6.15 -7.89 -22.86
CA GLY A 569 7.28 -8.42 -22.08
C GLY A 569 6.91 -8.70 -20.62
N ALA A 570 7.89 -9.07 -19.80
CA ALA A 570 7.67 -9.38 -18.39
C ALA A 570 7.36 -8.13 -17.56
N VAL A 571 6.54 -8.28 -16.52
CA VAL A 571 6.31 -7.26 -15.49
C VAL A 571 7.20 -7.56 -14.29
N THR A 572 8.06 -6.62 -13.92
CA THR A 572 9.02 -6.73 -12.81
C THR A 572 8.69 -5.73 -11.69
N LEU A 573 9.42 -5.80 -10.57
CA LEU A 573 9.35 -4.78 -9.52
C LEU A 573 9.75 -3.39 -10.05
N ASP A 574 10.65 -3.31 -11.03
CA ASP A 574 10.98 -2.06 -11.72
C ASP A 574 9.83 -1.55 -12.57
N THR A 575 9.07 -2.43 -13.25
CA THR A 575 7.85 -2.04 -13.95
C THR A 575 6.83 -1.41 -13.00
N GLU A 576 6.65 -2.00 -11.81
CA GLU A 576 5.79 -1.43 -10.76
C GLU A 576 6.29 -0.09 -10.24
N ALA A 577 7.60 0.11 -10.12
CA ALA A 577 8.20 1.36 -9.69
C ALA A 577 8.11 2.45 -10.76
N GLN A 578 8.28 2.10 -12.03
CA GLN A 578 8.12 2.99 -13.18
C GLN A 578 6.68 3.48 -13.32
N GLU A 579 5.68 2.64 -13.05
CA GLU A 579 4.26 3.04 -13.09
C GLU A 579 3.94 4.19 -12.12
N TYR A 580 4.59 4.22 -10.94
CA TYR A 580 4.49 5.37 -10.03
C TYR A 580 5.13 6.63 -10.62
N GLN A 581 6.28 6.53 -11.31
CA GLN A 581 6.89 7.67 -11.99
C GLN A 581 6.01 8.20 -13.15
N VAL A 582 5.32 7.31 -13.89
CA VAL A 582 4.32 7.71 -14.89
C VAL A 582 3.19 8.51 -14.23
N TRP A 583 2.73 8.12 -13.04
CA TRP A 583 1.70 8.87 -12.31
C TRP A 583 2.21 10.23 -11.81
N LEU A 584 3.43 10.30 -11.26
CA LEU A 584 4.04 11.58 -10.85
C LEU A 584 4.21 12.54 -12.03
N ASN A 585 4.62 12.05 -13.19
CA ASN A 585 4.66 12.84 -14.42
C ASN A 585 3.27 13.34 -14.82
N LYS A 586 2.24 12.51 -14.69
CA LYS A 586 0.84 12.90 -14.95
C LYS A 586 0.37 13.99 -13.99
N LEU A 587 0.72 13.93 -12.70
CA LEU A 587 0.46 15.01 -11.74
C LEU A 587 1.10 16.33 -12.20
N THR A 588 2.39 16.30 -12.53
CA THR A 588 3.15 17.47 -12.99
C THR A 588 2.55 18.09 -14.24
N GLN A 589 2.22 17.27 -15.25
CA GLN A 589 1.61 17.72 -16.51
C GLN A 589 0.24 18.39 -16.32
N ASN A 590 -0.51 18.01 -15.28
CA ASN A 590 -1.84 18.55 -14.98
C ASN A 590 -1.83 19.61 -13.86
N GLY A 591 -0.65 20.02 -13.36
CA GLY A 591 -0.53 20.99 -12.27
C GLY A 591 -1.14 20.53 -10.94
N VAL A 592 -1.19 19.21 -10.70
CA VAL A 592 -1.83 18.62 -9.53
C VAL A 592 -0.79 18.37 -8.44
N ALA A 593 -1.07 18.83 -7.21
CA ALA A 593 -0.34 18.48 -6.00
C ALA A 593 -1.25 17.70 -5.04
N VAL A 594 -0.68 16.70 -4.38
CA VAL A 594 -1.39 15.67 -3.59
C VAL A 594 -0.90 15.68 -2.13
N GLY A 595 -1.84 15.53 -1.19
CA GLY A 595 -1.60 15.66 0.24
C GLY A 595 -1.63 17.11 0.75
N PRO A 596 -1.43 17.32 2.06
CA PRO A 596 -1.47 18.64 2.70
C PRO A 596 -0.39 19.58 2.16
N ARG A 597 -0.63 20.89 2.33
CA ARG A 597 0.21 22.00 1.82
C ARG A 597 0.57 22.96 2.93
#